data_AF-A0A5C9A8W6-F1
#
_entry.id   AF-A0A5C9A8W6-F1
#
_cell.length_a   1.000
_cell.length_b   1.000
_cell.length_c   1.000
_cell.angle_alpha   90.00
_cell.angle_beta   90.00
_cell.angle_gamma   90.00
#
_symmetry.space_group_name_H-M   'P 1'
#
loop_
_entity.id
_entity.type
_entity.pdbx_description
1 polymer ?
#
loop_
_entity_poly.entity_id
_entity_poly.type
_entity_poly.pdbx_seq_one_letter_code
_entity_poly.pdbx_strand_id
1 'polypeptide(L)'
;MSLTKSALAALDGKDTARALATLAEVTGKLELIVAREPTLALAGVDVRTIVHDLFANTETIEAMTDEALDALKHGEVQQARHVLALLASEIVITVTNIPLASYPAAVKAVVPLIDQGKIEEAKAALQSALSTLVEERSVLPLPVLRAKLLLKRAEPLVEDGQRSEASNERL
;
A
#
# COMPACT_ATOMS: atom_id res chain seq x y z
N MET A 1 -6.95 -8.62 8.58
CA MET A 1 -6.62 -7.56 9.57
C MET A 1 -7.74 -7.25 10.57
N SER A 2 -9.02 -7.32 10.19
CA SER A 2 -10.15 -6.96 11.05
C SER A 2 -10.19 -7.72 12.38
N LEU A 3 -9.89 -9.01 12.38
CA LEU A 3 -9.94 -9.85 13.58
C LEU A 3 -8.91 -9.44 14.65
N THR A 4 -7.65 -9.20 14.28
CA THR A 4 -6.64 -8.73 15.25
C THR A 4 -7.03 -7.38 15.86
N LYS A 5 -7.59 -6.46 15.05
CA LYS A 5 -8.12 -5.18 15.54
C LYS A 5 -9.35 -5.38 16.45
N SER A 6 -10.21 -6.35 16.14
CA SER A 6 -11.36 -6.72 16.97
C SER A 6 -10.93 -7.33 18.31
N ALA A 7 -9.87 -8.12 18.34
CA ALA A 7 -9.30 -8.65 19.58
C ALA A 7 -8.76 -7.50 20.46
N LEU A 8 -8.07 -6.52 19.85
CA LEU A 8 -7.62 -5.33 20.56
C LEU A 8 -8.79 -4.53 21.15
N ALA A 9 -9.85 -4.30 20.36
CA ALA A 9 -11.05 -3.61 20.83
C ALA A 9 -11.77 -4.38 21.95
N ALA A 10 -11.76 -5.71 21.92
CA ALA A 10 -12.30 -6.53 23.00
C ALA A 10 -11.47 -6.38 24.29
N LEU A 11 -10.13 -6.32 24.19
CA LEU A 11 -9.26 -6.03 25.34
C LEU A 11 -9.51 -4.63 25.91
N ASP A 12 -9.73 -3.62 25.05
CA ASP A 12 -10.12 -2.27 25.50
C ASP A 12 -11.46 -2.28 26.24
N GLY A 13 -12.41 -3.10 25.79
CA GLY A 13 -13.69 -3.35 26.46
C GLY A 13 -13.61 -4.28 27.68
N LYS A 14 -12.41 -4.76 28.05
CA LYS A 14 -12.18 -5.78 29.10
C LYS A 14 -12.91 -7.11 28.88
N ASP A 15 -13.31 -7.39 27.64
CA ASP A 15 -13.95 -8.63 27.22
C ASP A 15 -12.88 -9.66 26.84
N THR A 16 -12.28 -10.28 27.86
CA THR A 16 -11.18 -11.23 27.70
C THR A 16 -11.62 -12.50 26.99
N ALA A 17 -12.84 -12.98 27.23
CA ALA A 17 -13.39 -14.16 26.58
C ALA A 17 -13.50 -13.95 25.06
N ARG A 18 -14.05 -12.81 24.63
CA ARG A 18 -14.12 -12.46 23.21
C ARG A 18 -12.74 -12.23 22.60
N ALA A 19 -11.82 -11.58 23.34
CA ALA A 19 -10.45 -11.39 22.88
C ALA A 19 -9.77 -12.74 22.60
N LEU A 20 -9.84 -13.69 23.53
CA LEU A 20 -9.26 -15.03 23.38
C LEU A 20 -9.88 -15.80 22.22
N ALA A 21 -11.21 -15.80 22.09
CA ALA A 21 -11.90 -16.45 20.98
C ALA A 21 -11.46 -15.88 19.62
N THR A 22 -11.32 -14.55 19.54
CA THR A 22 -10.87 -13.86 18.33
C THR A 22 -9.41 -14.17 18.01
N LEU A 23 -8.52 -14.20 19.01
CA LEU A 23 -7.11 -14.54 18.83
C LEU A 23 -6.91 -16.01 18.42
N ALA A 24 -7.75 -16.92 18.92
CA ALA A 24 -7.76 -18.31 18.49
C ALA A 24 -8.13 -18.43 17.00
N GLU A 25 -9.14 -17.69 16.55
CA GLU A 25 -9.51 -17.64 15.13
C GLU A 25 -8.38 -17.08 14.26
N VAL A 26 -7.74 -15.96 14.68
CA VAL A 26 -6.60 -15.38 13.96
C VAL A 26 -5.47 -16.38 13.84
N THR A 27 -5.10 -17.02 14.95
CA THR A 27 -4.02 -18.00 15.00
C THR A 27 -4.32 -19.17 14.07
N GLY A 28 -5.52 -19.74 14.14
CA GLY A 28 -5.90 -20.87 13.28
C GLY A 28 -5.80 -20.55 11.78
N LYS A 29 -6.23 -19.35 11.36
CA LYS A 29 -6.10 -18.92 9.96
C LYS A 29 -4.64 -18.74 9.54
N LEU A 30 -3.81 -18.14 10.39
CA LEU A 30 -2.39 -17.92 10.09
C LEU A 30 -1.62 -19.23 9.98
N GLU A 31 -1.84 -20.16 10.91
CA GLU A 31 -1.19 -21.49 10.88
C GLU A 31 -1.60 -22.29 9.63
N LEU A 32 -2.87 -22.18 9.19
CA LEU A 32 -3.31 -22.81 7.95
C LEU A 32 -2.59 -22.25 6.71
N ILE A 33 -2.38 -20.92 6.66
CA ILE A 33 -1.66 -20.28 5.55
C ILE A 33 -0.20 -20.74 5.56
N VAL A 34 0.47 -20.70 6.70
CA VAL A 34 1.87 -21.15 6.85
C VAL A 34 2.03 -22.62 6.48
N ALA A 35 1.08 -23.47 6.86
CA ALA A 35 1.11 -24.89 6.51
C ALA A 35 0.91 -25.14 5.00
N ARG A 36 0.05 -24.35 4.34
CA ARG A 36 -0.24 -24.49 2.90
C ARG A 36 0.88 -23.92 2.03
N GLU A 37 1.49 -22.82 2.46
CA GLU A 37 2.53 -22.12 1.72
C GLU A 37 3.73 -21.80 2.62
N PRO A 38 4.57 -22.80 2.97
CA PRO A 38 5.65 -22.62 3.96
C PRO A 38 6.73 -21.61 3.55
N THR A 39 6.85 -21.34 2.25
CA THR A 39 7.81 -20.38 1.68
C THR A 39 7.22 -18.98 1.52
N LEU A 40 5.93 -18.78 1.80
CA LEU A 40 5.28 -17.48 1.70
C LEU A 40 5.78 -16.58 2.84
N ALA A 41 6.55 -15.54 2.50
CA ALA A 41 7.08 -14.61 3.50
C ALA A 41 6.03 -13.59 3.95
N LEU A 42 5.24 -13.09 3.00
CA LEU A 42 4.29 -12.00 3.17
C LEU A 42 2.91 -12.42 2.68
N ALA A 43 1.89 -12.25 3.52
CA ALA A 43 0.50 -12.45 3.13
C ALA A 43 -0.22 -11.10 2.99
N GLY A 44 -0.59 -10.74 1.76
CA GLY A 44 -1.37 -9.53 1.47
C GLY A 44 -2.77 -9.61 2.07
N VAL A 45 -3.17 -8.57 2.81
CA VAL A 45 -4.45 -8.54 3.53
C VAL A 45 -5.27 -7.28 3.31
N ASP A 46 -4.69 -6.25 2.69
CA ASP A 46 -5.38 -5.02 2.32
C ASP A 46 -4.69 -4.38 1.12
N VAL A 47 -5.48 -3.71 0.26
CA VAL A 47 -4.98 -2.99 -0.92
C VAL A 47 -5.61 -1.62 -0.95
N ARG A 48 -4.77 -0.59 -0.99
CA ARG A 48 -5.18 0.81 -1.13
C ARG A 48 -4.58 1.39 -2.41
N THR A 49 -5.42 2.05 -3.19
CA THR A 49 -5.00 2.77 -4.40
C THR A 49 -5.23 4.26 -4.19
N ILE A 50 -4.20 5.05 -4.47
CA ILE A 50 -4.27 6.51 -4.47
C ILE A 50 -3.87 6.97 -5.87
N VAL A 51 -4.64 7.90 -6.43
CA VAL A 51 -4.35 8.51 -7.72
C VAL A 51 -3.95 9.95 -7.46
N HIS A 52 -2.72 10.29 -7.83
CA HIS A 52 -2.23 11.65 -7.91
C HIS A 52 -2.28 12.07 -9.38
N ASP A 53 -3.13 13.03 -9.70
CA ASP A 53 -3.22 13.56 -11.06
C ASP A 53 -2.75 15.02 -11.08
N LEU A 54 -1.87 15.32 -12.03
CA LEU A 54 -1.29 16.64 -12.21
C LEU A 54 -2.00 17.31 -13.39
N PHE A 55 -2.63 18.44 -13.12
CA PHE A 55 -3.25 19.29 -14.13
C PHE A 55 -2.33 20.49 -14.39
N ALA A 56 -1.33 20.30 -15.24
CA ALA A 56 -0.38 21.32 -15.63
C ALA A 56 -0.10 21.25 -17.14
N ASN A 57 0.24 22.39 -17.73
CA ASN A 57 0.76 22.44 -19.10
C ASN A 57 2.25 22.12 -19.13
N THR A 58 2.79 21.87 -20.32
CA THR A 58 4.21 21.52 -20.51
C THR A 58 5.14 22.60 -19.96
N GLU A 59 4.83 23.88 -20.18
CA GLU A 59 5.63 25.02 -19.71
C GLU A 59 5.78 25.02 -18.18
N THR A 60 4.69 24.78 -17.45
CA THR A 60 4.73 24.66 -15.97
C THR A 60 5.58 23.47 -15.53
N ILE A 61 5.46 22.33 -16.21
CA ILE A 61 6.21 21.12 -15.89
C ILE A 61 7.72 21.35 -16.10
N GLU A 62 8.10 21.98 -17.20
CA GLU A 62 9.48 22.32 -17.51
C GLU A 62 10.06 23.29 -16.47
N ALA A 63 9.34 24.36 -16.15
CA ALA A 63 9.77 25.35 -15.15
C ALA A 63 9.99 24.72 -13.77
N MET A 64 9.07 23.88 -13.31
CA MET A 64 9.21 23.17 -12.02
C MET A 64 10.36 22.16 -12.04
N THR A 65 10.62 21.51 -13.19
CA THR A 65 11.74 20.58 -13.33
C THR A 65 13.06 21.33 -13.25
N ASP A 66 13.18 22.48 -13.92
CA ASP A 66 14.35 23.33 -13.88
C ASP A 66 14.61 23.89 -12.47
N GLU A 67 13.56 24.31 -11.76
CA GLU A 67 13.66 24.75 -10.35
C GLU A 67 14.19 23.62 -9.45
N ALA A 68 13.65 22.41 -9.58
CA ALA A 68 14.12 21.27 -8.81
C ALA A 68 15.59 20.93 -9.11
N LEU A 69 15.99 21.00 -10.38
CA LEU A 69 17.37 20.76 -10.81
C LEU A 69 18.33 21.84 -10.28
N ASP A 70 17.93 23.11 -10.29
CA ASP A 70 18.73 24.21 -9.77
C ASP A 70 18.95 24.07 -8.25
N ALA A 71 17.88 23.79 -7.51
CA ALA A 71 17.97 23.50 -6.08
C ALA A 71 18.94 22.34 -5.79
N LEU A 72 18.90 21.25 -6.57
CA LEU A 72 19.84 20.14 -6.43
C LEU A 72 21.30 20.55 -6.72
N LYS A 73 21.54 21.38 -7.73
CA LYS A 73 22.90 21.89 -8.06
C LYS A 73 23.49 22.69 -6.90
N HIS A 74 22.66 23.41 -6.16
CA HIS A 74 23.06 24.18 -4.98
C HIS A 74 23.05 23.37 -3.67
N GLY A 75 22.74 22.07 -3.73
CA GLY A 75 22.70 21.18 -2.55
C GLY A 75 21.43 21.33 -1.70
N GLU A 76 20.42 22.03 -2.19
CA GLU A 76 19.15 22.34 -1.50
C GLU A 76 18.14 21.19 -1.62
N VAL A 77 18.54 20.02 -1.14
CA VAL A 77 17.78 18.76 -1.31
C VAL A 77 16.34 18.85 -0.78
N GLN A 78 16.10 19.62 0.29
CA GLN A 78 14.76 19.77 0.87
C GLN A 78 13.82 20.57 -0.03
N GLN A 79 14.33 21.60 -0.72
CA GLN A 79 13.56 22.40 -1.66
C GLN A 79 13.25 21.60 -2.92
N ALA A 80 14.28 20.96 -3.51
CA ALA A 80 14.10 20.09 -4.67
C ALA A 80 13.05 18.99 -4.41
N ARG A 81 13.08 18.36 -3.23
CA ARG A 81 12.07 17.35 -2.86
C ARG A 81 10.66 17.93 -2.84
N HIS A 82 10.48 19.16 -2.35
CA HIS A 82 9.16 19.80 -2.30
C HIS A 82 8.62 20.05 -3.71
N VAL A 83 9.44 20.58 -4.62
CA VAL A 83 9.06 20.85 -6.01
C VAL A 83 8.72 19.54 -6.74
N LEU A 84 9.58 18.51 -6.62
CA LEU A 84 9.34 17.20 -7.24
C LEU A 84 8.08 16.50 -6.72
N ALA A 85 7.72 16.68 -5.45
CA ALA A 85 6.51 16.12 -4.89
C ALA A 85 5.24 16.68 -5.56
N LEU A 86 5.28 17.92 -6.05
CA LEU A 86 4.16 18.54 -6.78
C LEU A 86 4.04 18.06 -8.22
N LEU A 87 5.11 17.49 -8.80
CA LEU A 87 5.10 16.91 -10.15
C LEU A 87 4.52 15.49 -10.21
N ALA A 88 4.07 14.93 -9.09
CA ALA A 88 3.51 13.58 -9.05
C ALA A 88 2.26 13.45 -9.94
N SER A 89 2.35 12.60 -10.95
CA SER A 89 1.24 12.17 -11.81
C SER A 89 1.28 10.64 -11.95
N GLU A 90 0.65 9.96 -11.00
CA GLU A 90 0.86 8.54 -10.77
C GLU A 90 -0.29 7.87 -10.01
N ILE A 91 -0.38 6.56 -10.18
CA ILE A 91 -1.18 5.67 -9.36
C ILE A 91 -0.24 4.99 -8.37
N VAL A 92 -0.50 5.17 -7.07
CA VAL A 92 0.21 4.51 -5.99
C VAL A 92 -0.66 3.39 -5.46
N ILE A 93 -0.21 2.14 -5.64
CA ILE A 93 -0.84 0.95 -5.07
C ILE A 93 -0.04 0.54 -3.84
N THR A 94 -0.69 0.50 -2.69
CA THR A 94 -0.09 0.02 -1.44
C THR A 94 -0.78 -1.27 -1.01
N VAL A 95 0.00 -2.34 -0.89
CA VAL A 95 -0.44 -3.63 -0.33
C VAL A 95 0.06 -3.70 1.10
N THR A 96 -0.84 -3.91 2.06
CA THR A 96 -0.44 -4.20 3.44
C THR A 96 -0.33 -5.70 3.63
N ASN A 97 0.82 -6.13 4.13
CA ASN A 97 1.22 -7.52 4.24
C ASN A 97 1.45 -7.93 5.71
N ILE A 98 1.06 -9.16 6.03
CA ILE A 98 1.41 -9.82 7.29
C ILE A 98 2.74 -10.57 7.10
N PRO A 99 3.79 -10.31 7.92
CA PRO A 99 5.01 -11.11 7.90
C PRO A 99 4.78 -12.46 8.58
N LEU A 100 4.67 -13.53 7.79
CA LEU A 100 4.28 -14.86 8.28
C LEU A 100 5.36 -15.53 9.16
N ALA A 101 6.62 -15.12 9.03
CA ALA A 101 7.72 -15.65 9.85
C ALA A 101 7.63 -15.24 11.33
N SER A 102 7.01 -14.10 11.65
CA SER A 102 7.05 -13.53 13.00
C SER A 102 5.67 -13.21 13.58
N TYR A 103 4.73 -12.77 12.74
CA TYR A 103 3.41 -12.32 13.18
C TYR A 103 2.58 -13.42 13.91
N PRO A 104 2.52 -14.68 13.43
CA PRO A 104 1.77 -15.72 14.13
C PRO A 104 2.29 -15.99 15.54
N ALA A 105 3.61 -16.00 15.73
CA ALA A 105 4.22 -16.16 17.04
C ALA A 105 3.90 -14.98 17.96
N ALA A 106 3.95 -13.75 17.43
CA ALA A 106 3.61 -12.54 18.18
C ALA A 106 2.15 -12.54 18.67
N VAL A 107 1.20 -12.96 17.83
CA VAL A 107 -0.22 -13.09 18.21
C VAL A 107 -0.40 -14.15 19.31
N LYS A 108 0.24 -15.30 19.19
CA LYS A 108 0.18 -16.38 20.21
C LYS A 108 0.73 -15.92 21.57
N ALA A 109 1.78 -15.11 21.58
CA ALA A 109 2.40 -14.60 22.81
C ALA A 109 1.49 -13.69 23.64
N VAL A 110 0.41 -13.15 23.05
CA VAL A 110 -0.57 -12.30 23.77
C VAL A 110 -1.46 -13.11 24.70
N VAL A 111 -1.79 -14.35 24.34
CA VAL A 111 -2.71 -15.23 25.09
C VAL A 111 -2.31 -15.38 26.57
N PRO A 112 -1.07 -15.77 26.94
CA PRO A 112 -0.70 -15.93 28.34
C PRO A 112 -0.78 -14.63 29.15
N LEU A 113 -0.63 -13.47 28.51
CA LEU A 113 -0.80 -12.17 29.19
C LEU A 113 -2.26 -11.93 29.57
N ILE A 114 -3.20 -12.32 28.70
CA ILE A 114 -4.64 -12.25 28.97
C ILE A 114 -5.01 -13.20 30.12
N ASP A 115 -4.51 -14.44 30.09
CA ASP A 115 -4.78 -15.44 31.14
C ASP A 115 -4.23 -15.00 32.51
N GLN A 116 -3.12 -14.27 32.53
CA GLN A 116 -2.54 -13.67 33.75
C GLN A 116 -3.27 -12.39 34.21
N GLY A 117 -4.28 -11.93 33.49
CA GLY A 117 -4.99 -10.68 33.76
C GLY A 117 -4.18 -9.42 33.43
N LYS A 118 -3.05 -9.54 32.73
CA LYS A 118 -2.17 -8.44 32.34
C LYS A 118 -2.67 -7.76 31.05
N ILE A 119 -3.87 -7.16 31.13
CA ILE A 119 -4.59 -6.66 29.95
C ILE A 119 -3.83 -5.55 29.23
N GLU A 120 -3.20 -4.61 29.94
CA GLU A 120 -2.43 -3.54 29.30
C GLU A 120 -1.17 -4.06 28.61
N GLU A 121 -0.48 -5.05 29.18
CA GLU A 121 0.65 -5.72 28.52
C GLU A 121 0.17 -6.49 27.27
N ALA A 122 -0.97 -7.17 27.36
CA ALA A 122 -1.57 -7.88 26.22
C ALA A 122 -1.91 -6.92 25.07
N LYS A 123 -2.50 -5.75 25.39
CA LYS A 123 -2.80 -4.70 24.42
C LYS A 123 -1.53 -4.17 23.75
N ALA A 124 -0.52 -3.83 24.55
CA ALA A 124 0.75 -3.33 24.03
C ALA A 124 1.43 -4.37 23.10
N ALA A 125 1.43 -5.65 23.48
CA ALA A 125 1.98 -6.73 22.67
C ALA A 125 1.21 -6.90 21.35
N LEU A 126 -0.14 -6.84 21.38
CA LEU A 126 -0.96 -6.95 20.19
C LEU A 126 -0.82 -5.74 19.25
N GLN A 127 -0.68 -4.53 19.81
CA GLN A 127 -0.37 -3.31 19.05
C GLN A 127 1.03 -3.37 18.43
N SER A 128 2.02 -3.90 19.16
CA SER A 128 3.36 -4.15 18.64
C SER A 128 3.30 -5.10 17.44
N ALA A 129 2.57 -6.22 17.55
CA ALA A 129 2.35 -7.13 16.43
C ALA A 129 1.71 -6.42 15.23
N LEU A 130 0.65 -5.62 15.43
CA LEU A 130 0.02 -4.81 14.38
C LEU A 130 0.96 -3.79 13.73
N SER A 131 1.99 -3.33 14.45
CA SER A 131 2.99 -2.39 13.95
C SER A 131 4.09 -3.06 13.12
N THR A 132 4.13 -4.40 13.07
CA THR A 132 5.08 -5.16 12.23
C THR A 132 4.58 -5.39 10.80
N LEU A 133 3.37 -4.95 10.46
CA LEU A 133 2.83 -5.08 9.12
C LEU A 133 3.71 -4.35 8.10
N VAL A 134 3.87 -4.95 6.93
CA VAL A 134 4.76 -4.44 5.87
C VAL A 134 3.90 -3.79 4.78
N GLU A 135 4.19 -2.55 4.43
CA GLU A 135 3.61 -1.91 3.25
C GLU A 135 4.53 -2.11 2.04
N GLU A 136 4.02 -2.78 1.00
CA GLU A 136 4.65 -2.80 -0.32
C GLU A 136 3.98 -1.76 -1.22
N ARG A 137 4.79 -0.92 -1.86
CA ARG A 137 4.31 0.18 -2.70
C ARG A 137 4.74 -0.04 -4.14
N SER A 138 3.78 0.06 -5.06
CA SER A 138 4.00 0.10 -6.50
C SER A 138 3.52 1.44 -7.05
N VAL A 139 4.37 2.10 -7.84
CA VAL A 139 4.11 3.41 -8.43
C VAL A 139 4.00 3.25 -9.95
N LEU A 140 2.88 3.67 -10.50
CA LEU A 140 2.57 3.57 -11.91
C LEU A 140 2.37 4.98 -12.50
N PRO A 141 3.30 5.49 -13.32
CA PRO A 141 3.18 6.84 -13.88
C PRO A 141 1.98 6.96 -14.82
N LEU A 142 1.07 7.90 -14.52
CA LEU A 142 -0.11 8.15 -15.35
C LEU A 142 0.25 8.57 -16.78
N PRO A 143 1.25 9.44 -17.03
CA PRO A 143 1.62 9.82 -18.40
C PRO A 143 2.01 8.62 -19.27
N VAL A 144 2.76 7.67 -18.71
CA VAL A 144 3.17 6.44 -19.43
C VAL A 144 1.98 5.53 -19.70
N LEU A 145 1.08 5.37 -18.73
CA LEU A 145 -0.14 4.59 -18.90
C LEU A 145 -1.06 5.20 -19.97
N ARG A 146 -1.24 6.52 -19.93
CA ARG A 146 -2.02 7.29 -20.93
C ARG A 146 -1.41 7.14 -22.32
N ALA A 147 -0.10 7.31 -22.47
CA ALA A 147 0.60 7.14 -23.75
C ALA A 147 0.42 5.72 -24.31
N LYS A 148 0.59 4.67 -23.48
CA LYS A 148 0.35 3.28 -23.90
C LYS A 148 -1.09 3.05 -24.37
N LEU A 149 -2.07 3.65 -23.67
CA LEU A 149 -3.47 3.54 -24.05
C LEU A 149 -3.76 4.24 -25.39
N LEU A 150 -3.19 5.43 -25.61
CA LEU A 150 -3.31 6.16 -26.86
C LEU A 150 -2.69 5.39 -28.04
N LEU A 151 -1.50 4.83 -27.85
CA LEU A 151 -0.84 4.00 -28.87
C LEU A 151 -1.70 2.78 -29.22
N LYS A 152 -2.21 2.07 -28.22
CA LYS A 152 -3.10 0.92 -28.44
C LYS A 152 -4.38 1.28 -29.18
N ARG A 153 -4.92 2.48 -28.97
CA ARG A 153 -6.08 2.99 -29.73
C ARG A 153 -5.72 3.36 -31.17
N ALA A 154 -4.48 3.77 -31.41
CA ALA A 154 -4.00 4.16 -32.73
C ALA A 154 -3.60 2.96 -33.60
N GLU A 155 -3.15 1.84 -33.02
CA GLU A 155 -2.75 0.59 -33.72
C GLU A 155 -3.73 0.15 -34.84
N PRO A 156 -5.04 -0.06 -34.58
CA PRO A 156 -5.96 -0.52 -35.62
C PRO A 156 -6.20 0.54 -36.71
N LEU A 157 -6.10 1.83 -36.41
CA LEU A 157 -6.26 2.90 -37.39
C LEU A 157 -5.10 2.93 -38.41
N VAL A 158 -3.94 2.42 -38.01
CA VAL A 158 -2.76 2.29 -38.87
C VAL A 158 -2.82 0.98 -39.66
N GLU A 159 -3.23 -0.12 -39.04
CA GLU A 159 -3.33 -1.44 -39.69
C GLU A 159 -4.44 -1.50 -40.75
N ASP A 160 -5.59 -0.89 -40.50
CA ASP A 160 -6.73 -0.92 -41.44
C ASP A 160 -6.62 0.13 -42.57
N GLY A 161 -5.58 0.97 -42.56
CA GLY A 161 -5.43 2.09 -43.51
C GLY A 161 -6.52 3.18 -43.38
N GLN A 162 -7.37 3.12 -42.34
CA GLN A 162 -8.52 4.00 -42.11
C GLN A 162 -8.17 5.28 -41.33
N ARG A 163 -6.91 5.72 -41.41
CA ARG A 163 -6.48 6.98 -40.78
C ARG A 163 -7.13 8.15 -41.52
N SER A 164 -8.11 8.79 -40.89
CA SER A 164 -8.79 10.01 -41.38
C SER A 164 -8.67 11.14 -40.35
N GLU A 165 -8.87 12.40 -40.77
CA GLU A 165 -8.88 13.55 -39.84
C GLU A 165 -9.92 13.36 -38.71
N ALA A 166 -11.10 12.83 -39.02
CA ALA A 166 -12.13 12.51 -38.04
C ALA A 166 -11.77 11.34 -37.11
N SER A 167 -10.82 10.49 -37.50
CA SER A 167 -10.26 9.42 -36.65
C SER A 167 -9.23 9.97 -35.67
N ASN A 168 -8.52 11.05 -36.03
CA ASN A 168 -7.53 11.71 -35.16
C ASN A 168 -8.19 12.52 -34.03
N GLU A 169 -9.38 13.10 -34.26
CA GLU A 169 -10.14 13.84 -33.23
C GLU A 169 -10.69 12.97 -32.10
N ARG A 170 -10.70 11.63 -32.26
CA ARG A 170 -11.21 10.66 -31.27
C ARG A 170 -10.12 10.00 -30.42
N LEU A 171 -8.85 10.33 -30.66
CA LEU A 171 -7.69 9.88 -29.89
C LEU A 171 -7.44 10.83 -28.72
#